data_AF-A0A7K2ZNY6-F1
#
_entry.id   AF-A0A7K2ZNY6-F1
#
_cell.length_a   1.000
_cell.length_b   1.000
_cell.length_c   1.000
_cell.angle_alpha   90.00
_cell.angle_beta   90.00
_cell.angle_gamma   90.00
#
_symmetry.space_group_name_H-M   'P 1'
#
loop_
_entity.id
_entity.type
_entity.pdbx_description
1 polymer ?
#
loop_
_entity_poly.entity_id
_entity_poly.type
_entity_poly.pdbx_seq_one_letter_code
_entity_poly.pdbx_strand_id
1 'polypeptide(L)'
;SAPAPAPAAPAGNGTGAFDALAGTRPRIRRDVLFTETPGGVLFHNADGGFHLTGRTAYRFASLVVPHLTGHHRLDELCAGFGPAQRAMAAELVKTLYARGFARDIPATDPDTTGDDGLSPEIAERFAAQIAYVDHYTDDAPARFARYRTTRVAVLGDDETARWCVLSLLRNGCARIGTTAAHTTAHSTAHAAAHTTADTFPHDDIAAEADGAGAEIGTVGAGTDAGWADLDGYDVVVVTGSGAGPRTHRLLAAGVPEGVTLIPAWLFGRRLIVGPLSTAASTGCWSCALLRLGGNVDAGAAEALWSEAAGAVPASGDALSGPVAAMVGNLIGYEIFRLTTGALPAETDGQVLVQDLESLDVMAEPVQPHPRCARCAALDAREPAPALPDSLALPVTPTVETARDAEALVEELNRVSTALVRPYTGIFRRYDDEELTQTPLKLSRVEVALGGGVRRRIAAFDVHHLAGARLRALYAAAEAYVEHVVPLTGAVQDDPVRALHPAALTTGGGTGAGPTAWVTAASLITKEPVRVPAAALRPFGPHNR
;
A
#
# COMPACT_ATOMS: atom_id res chain seq x y z
N SER A 1 43.40 -12.91 -65.62
CA SER A 1 43.47 -12.49 -64.21
C SER A 1 42.27 -13.06 -63.47
N ALA A 2 42.50 -14.04 -62.61
CA ALA A 2 41.46 -14.68 -61.80
C ALA A 2 41.02 -13.74 -60.68
N PRO A 3 39.71 -13.66 -60.34
CA PRO A 3 39.26 -12.94 -59.16
C PRO A 3 39.44 -13.79 -57.90
N ALA A 4 39.89 -13.14 -56.83
CA ALA A 4 40.21 -13.68 -55.51
C ALA A 4 38.99 -14.27 -54.77
N PRO A 5 39.19 -15.23 -53.84
CA PRO A 5 38.11 -15.83 -53.08
C PRO A 5 37.58 -14.88 -52.01
N ALA A 6 36.27 -14.96 -51.76
CA ALA A 6 35.57 -14.23 -50.71
C ALA A 6 36.03 -14.67 -49.30
N PRO A 7 36.07 -13.76 -48.31
CA PRO A 7 36.43 -14.11 -46.95
C PRO A 7 35.31 -14.92 -46.26
N ALA A 8 35.71 -15.95 -45.53
CA ALA A 8 34.84 -16.79 -44.71
C ALA A 8 34.22 -15.98 -43.54
N ALA A 9 32.94 -16.23 -43.27
CA ALA A 9 32.23 -15.70 -42.11
C ALA A 9 32.82 -16.25 -40.80
N PRO A 10 32.89 -15.46 -39.71
CA PRO A 10 33.39 -15.95 -38.44
C PRO A 10 32.38 -16.89 -37.78
N ALA A 11 32.75 -18.15 -37.64
CA ALA A 11 32.14 -19.08 -36.71
C ALA A 11 32.76 -18.86 -35.32
N GLY A 12 31.98 -18.42 -34.34
CA GLY A 12 32.43 -18.38 -32.95
C GLY A 12 31.71 -17.32 -32.12
N ASN A 13 30.79 -17.78 -31.25
CA ASN A 13 30.38 -17.14 -29.98
C ASN A 13 29.27 -17.95 -29.25
N GLY A 14 28.64 -18.94 -29.90
CA GLY A 14 27.54 -19.72 -29.30
C GLY A 14 27.94 -20.67 -28.17
N THR A 15 29.18 -21.15 -28.13
CA THR A 15 29.65 -22.11 -27.11
C THR A 15 29.82 -21.46 -25.75
N GLY A 16 30.40 -20.24 -25.70
CA GLY A 16 30.63 -19.54 -24.43
C GLY A 16 29.36 -19.09 -23.72
N ALA A 17 28.30 -18.74 -24.47
CA ALA A 17 27.00 -18.40 -23.89
C ALA A 17 26.30 -19.61 -23.25
N PHE A 18 26.45 -20.80 -23.87
CA PHE A 18 25.91 -22.03 -23.31
C PHE A 18 26.68 -22.47 -22.07
N ASP A 19 28.01 -22.46 -22.10
CA ASP A 19 28.82 -22.87 -20.95
C ASP A 19 28.57 -21.98 -19.72
N ALA A 20 28.32 -20.69 -19.92
CA ALA A 20 27.96 -19.76 -18.85
C ALA A 20 26.58 -20.04 -18.22
N LEU A 21 25.64 -20.60 -18.99
CA LEU A 21 24.26 -20.87 -18.54
C LEU A 21 24.00 -22.35 -18.25
N ALA A 22 24.92 -23.25 -18.59
CA ALA A 22 24.79 -24.69 -18.44
C ALA A 22 24.49 -25.12 -16.99
N GLY A 23 25.02 -24.38 -16.02
CA GLY A 23 24.77 -24.57 -14.59
C GLY A 23 23.35 -24.26 -14.14
N THR A 24 22.68 -23.35 -14.84
CA THR A 24 21.43 -22.71 -14.39
C THR A 24 20.22 -23.64 -14.54
N ARG A 25 19.22 -23.44 -13.69
CA ARG A 25 17.91 -24.12 -13.73
C ARG A 25 16.83 -23.12 -14.13
N PRO A 26 16.64 -22.88 -15.44
CA PRO A 26 15.68 -21.88 -15.91
C PRO A 26 14.24 -22.24 -15.55
N ARG A 27 13.56 -21.32 -14.87
CA ARG A 27 12.10 -21.33 -14.65
C ARG A 27 11.45 -20.15 -15.35
N ILE A 28 10.57 -20.43 -16.31
CA ILE A 28 9.79 -19.39 -16.99
C ILE A 28 8.68 -18.88 -16.08
N ARG A 29 8.39 -17.58 -16.14
CA ARG A 29 7.21 -17.00 -15.49
C ARG A 29 5.94 -17.57 -16.12
N ARG A 30 4.88 -17.69 -15.32
CA ARG A 30 3.64 -18.39 -15.70
C ARG A 30 2.68 -17.55 -16.50
N ASP A 31 2.80 -16.23 -16.40
CA ASP A 31 2.07 -15.24 -17.19
C ASP A 31 2.68 -15.02 -18.58
N VAL A 32 3.76 -15.72 -18.91
CA VAL A 32 4.42 -15.63 -20.22
C VAL A 32 3.66 -16.45 -21.24
N LEU A 33 3.08 -15.74 -22.20
CA LEU A 33 2.50 -16.30 -23.42
C LEU A 33 3.50 -16.16 -24.56
N PHE A 34 3.51 -17.14 -25.47
CA PHE A 34 4.32 -17.05 -26.67
C PHE A 34 3.51 -17.44 -27.92
N THR A 35 3.60 -16.62 -28.96
CA THR A 35 2.80 -16.75 -30.18
C THR A 35 3.68 -16.75 -31.43
N GLU A 36 3.28 -17.53 -32.44
CA GLU A 36 3.97 -17.57 -33.73
C GLU A 36 3.75 -16.27 -34.49
N THR A 37 4.82 -15.74 -35.09
CA THR A 37 4.78 -14.56 -35.95
C THR A 37 5.44 -14.89 -37.29
N PRO A 38 5.17 -14.14 -38.38
CA PRO A 38 5.81 -14.37 -39.67
C PRO A 38 7.35 -14.35 -39.63
N GLY A 39 7.93 -13.68 -38.62
CA GLY A 39 9.38 -13.57 -38.43
C GLY A 39 9.96 -14.46 -37.33
N GLY A 40 9.17 -15.24 -36.59
CA GLY A 40 9.63 -16.04 -35.46
C GLY A 40 8.60 -16.19 -34.34
N VAL A 41 8.94 -15.82 -33.10
CA VAL A 41 8.05 -15.93 -31.93
C VAL A 41 8.01 -14.64 -31.13
N LEU A 42 6.81 -14.24 -30.69
CA LEU A 42 6.59 -13.15 -29.74
C LEU A 42 6.37 -13.75 -28.36
N PHE A 43 7.17 -13.35 -27.37
CA PHE A 43 6.90 -13.58 -25.96
C PHE A 43 6.24 -12.34 -25.38
N HIS A 44 5.16 -12.49 -24.60
CA HIS A 44 4.52 -11.37 -23.94
C HIS A 44 3.87 -11.78 -22.61
N ASN A 45 3.74 -10.82 -21.71
CA ASN A 45 2.97 -10.91 -20.47
C ASN A 45 2.22 -9.59 -20.24
N ALA A 46 1.70 -9.34 -19.03
CA ALA A 46 1.01 -8.10 -18.70
C ALA A 46 1.94 -6.86 -18.72
N ASP A 47 3.23 -7.05 -18.47
CA ASP A 47 4.23 -5.98 -18.34
C ASP A 47 4.84 -5.56 -19.68
N GLY A 48 4.83 -6.44 -20.68
CA GLY A 48 5.38 -6.16 -22.00
C GLY A 48 5.65 -7.40 -22.83
N GLY A 49 6.50 -7.27 -23.86
CA GLY A 49 6.84 -8.39 -24.73
C GLY A 49 8.07 -8.17 -25.60
N PHE A 50 8.55 -9.24 -26.21
CA PHE A 50 9.68 -9.21 -27.13
C PHE A 50 9.60 -10.24 -28.24
N HIS A 51 10.18 -9.89 -29.39
CA HIS A 51 10.30 -10.78 -30.54
C HIS A 51 11.65 -11.51 -30.55
N LEU A 52 11.60 -12.80 -30.84
CA LEU A 52 12.77 -13.60 -31.21
C LEU A 52 12.64 -13.99 -32.68
N THR A 53 13.55 -13.45 -33.50
CA THR A 53 13.53 -13.62 -34.95
C THR A 53 14.18 -14.93 -35.36
N GLY A 54 13.52 -15.68 -36.24
CA GLY A 54 14.03 -16.90 -36.84
C GLY A 54 12.92 -17.81 -37.32
N ARG A 55 13.05 -18.37 -38.53
CA ARG A 55 12.01 -19.22 -39.14
C ARG A 55 11.66 -20.47 -38.32
N THR A 56 12.59 -20.93 -37.47
CA THR A 56 12.41 -22.10 -36.59
C THR A 56 12.22 -21.71 -35.13
N ALA A 57 12.18 -20.41 -34.81
CA ALA A 57 12.18 -19.91 -33.43
C ALA A 57 10.94 -20.35 -32.66
N TYR A 58 9.75 -20.27 -33.26
CA TYR A 58 8.52 -20.71 -32.63
C TYR A 58 8.53 -22.20 -32.33
N ARG A 59 8.85 -23.05 -33.32
CA ARG A 59 8.98 -24.50 -33.13
C ARG A 59 9.99 -24.85 -32.03
N PHE A 60 11.11 -24.14 -31.96
CA PHE A 60 12.11 -24.36 -30.92
C PHE A 60 11.61 -23.93 -29.53
N ALA A 61 10.97 -22.76 -29.43
CA ALA A 61 10.34 -22.30 -28.20
C ALA A 61 9.28 -23.30 -27.71
N SER A 62 8.40 -23.79 -28.58
CA SER A 62 7.39 -24.81 -28.24
C SER A 62 7.98 -26.10 -27.70
N LEU A 63 9.23 -26.44 -28.03
CA LEU A 63 9.92 -27.62 -27.52
C LEU A 63 10.65 -27.35 -26.21
N VAL A 64 11.32 -26.20 -26.08
CA VAL A 64 12.18 -25.92 -24.92
C VAL A 64 11.41 -25.31 -23.75
N VAL A 65 10.53 -24.35 -24.03
CA VAL A 65 9.81 -23.55 -23.02
C VAL A 65 9.02 -24.43 -22.02
N PRO A 66 8.28 -25.47 -22.43
CA PRO A 66 7.53 -26.32 -21.49
C PRO A 66 8.42 -27.04 -20.46
N HIS A 67 9.72 -27.17 -20.72
CA HIS A 67 10.66 -27.82 -19.83
C HIS A 67 11.45 -26.84 -18.93
N LEU A 68 11.29 -25.53 -19.13
CA LEU A 68 11.87 -24.48 -18.29
C LEU A 68 11.08 -24.35 -16.98
N THR A 69 11.06 -25.43 -16.19
CA THR A 69 10.30 -25.55 -14.94
C THR A 69 11.15 -25.28 -13.69
N GLY A 70 12.46 -25.01 -13.86
CA GLY A 70 13.41 -24.89 -12.76
C GLY A 70 13.86 -26.22 -12.13
N HIS A 71 13.33 -27.37 -12.56
CA HIS A 71 13.73 -28.68 -12.02
C HIS A 71 15.01 -29.23 -12.66
N HIS A 72 15.30 -28.86 -13.91
CA HIS A 72 16.42 -29.39 -14.68
C HIS A 72 17.42 -28.29 -15.01
N ARG A 73 18.70 -28.64 -15.01
CA ARG A 73 19.76 -27.74 -15.47
C ARG A 73 19.69 -27.58 -16.99
N LEU A 74 20.17 -26.45 -17.51
CA LEU A 74 20.14 -26.19 -18.95
C LEU A 74 20.95 -27.23 -19.75
N ASP A 75 22.04 -27.75 -19.18
CA ASP A 75 22.83 -28.82 -19.80
C ASP A 75 22.10 -30.17 -19.84
N GLU A 76 21.34 -30.49 -18.79
CA GLU A 76 20.46 -31.66 -18.72
C GLU A 76 19.35 -31.56 -19.78
N LEU A 77 18.69 -30.39 -19.87
CA LEU A 77 17.64 -30.13 -20.88
C LEU A 77 18.16 -30.22 -22.31
N CYS A 78 19.43 -29.87 -22.52
CA CYS A 78 20.09 -29.90 -23.83
C CYS A 78 20.93 -31.18 -24.03
N ALA A 79 20.73 -32.22 -23.21
CA ALA A 79 21.37 -33.50 -23.39
C ALA A 79 20.92 -34.12 -24.74
N GLY A 80 21.86 -34.27 -25.68
CA GLY A 80 21.58 -34.73 -27.05
C GLY A 80 21.39 -33.62 -28.09
N PHE A 81 21.41 -32.34 -27.70
CA PHE A 81 21.38 -31.22 -28.65
C PHE A 81 22.77 -31.03 -29.29
N GLY A 82 22.78 -30.80 -30.62
CA GLY A 82 23.99 -30.39 -31.34
C GLY A 82 24.43 -28.96 -30.99
N PRO A 83 25.65 -28.54 -31.39
CA PRO A 83 26.20 -27.24 -31.01
C PRO A 83 25.31 -26.04 -31.38
N ALA A 84 24.65 -26.09 -32.54
CA ALA A 84 23.75 -25.03 -32.99
C ALA A 84 22.47 -24.93 -32.13
N GLN A 85 21.89 -26.07 -31.74
CA GLN A 85 20.71 -26.11 -30.87
C GLN A 85 21.03 -25.68 -29.45
N ARG A 86 22.21 -26.04 -28.93
CA ARG A 86 22.71 -25.55 -27.62
C ARG A 86 22.89 -24.04 -27.61
N ALA A 87 23.48 -23.47 -28.66
CA ALA A 87 23.61 -22.01 -28.79
C ALA A 87 22.24 -21.32 -28.84
N MET A 88 21.26 -21.90 -29.53
CA MET A 88 19.90 -21.35 -29.59
C MET A 88 19.17 -21.47 -28.24
N ALA A 89 19.37 -22.55 -27.49
CA ALA A 89 18.85 -22.71 -26.12
C ALA A 89 19.44 -21.66 -25.18
N ALA A 90 20.76 -21.46 -25.23
CA ALA A 90 21.46 -20.46 -24.44
C ALA A 90 20.95 -19.04 -24.73
N GLU A 91 20.84 -18.66 -26.01
CA GLU A 91 20.35 -17.33 -26.38
C GLU A 91 18.88 -17.11 -26.01
N LEU A 92 18.03 -18.15 -26.09
CA LEU A 92 16.65 -18.08 -25.60
C LEU A 92 16.61 -17.84 -24.09
N VAL A 93 17.29 -18.68 -23.29
CA VAL A 93 17.31 -18.55 -21.82
C VAL A 93 17.91 -17.23 -21.38
N LYS A 94 19.03 -16.83 -21.99
CA LYS A 94 19.67 -15.52 -21.78
C LYS A 94 18.70 -14.38 -22.02
N THR A 95 17.95 -14.42 -23.12
CA THR A 95 16.97 -13.38 -23.46
C THR A 95 15.82 -13.36 -22.47
N LEU A 96 15.33 -14.52 -22.05
CA LEU A 96 14.28 -14.63 -21.04
C LEU A 96 14.74 -14.08 -19.69
N TYR A 97 15.96 -14.37 -19.24
CA TYR A 97 16.54 -13.80 -18.01
C TYR A 97 16.73 -12.29 -18.11
N ALA A 98 17.35 -11.81 -19.20
CA ALA A 98 17.62 -10.39 -19.39
C ALA A 98 16.35 -9.54 -19.43
N ARG A 99 15.22 -10.12 -19.83
CA ARG A 99 13.92 -9.43 -19.87
C ARG A 99 13.01 -9.75 -18.68
N GLY A 100 13.46 -10.57 -17.73
CA GLY A 100 12.67 -10.95 -16.56
C GLY A 100 11.50 -11.91 -16.85
N PHE A 101 11.53 -12.61 -17.98
CA PHE A 101 10.53 -13.62 -18.39
C PHE A 101 10.86 -15.01 -17.81
N ALA A 102 12.11 -15.23 -17.38
CA ALA A 102 12.51 -16.41 -16.63
C ALA A 102 13.52 -16.01 -15.54
N ARG A 103 13.73 -16.89 -14.57
CA ARG A 103 14.71 -16.74 -13.50
C ARG A 103 15.48 -18.04 -13.29
N ASP A 104 16.71 -17.92 -12.80
CA ASP A 104 17.52 -19.07 -12.38
C ASP A 104 17.08 -19.51 -10.99
N ILE A 105 16.74 -20.79 -10.83
CA ILE A 105 16.36 -21.35 -9.54
C ILE A 105 17.62 -21.92 -8.87
N PRO A 106 18.00 -21.41 -7.69
CA PRO A 106 19.13 -21.95 -6.94
C PRO A 106 18.98 -23.45 -6.73
N ALA A 107 20.10 -24.18 -6.69
CA ALA A 107 20.06 -25.57 -6.25
C ALA A 107 19.54 -25.59 -4.80
N THR A 108 18.37 -26.19 -4.60
CA THR A 108 17.91 -26.54 -3.25
C THR A 108 18.92 -27.53 -2.70
N ASP A 109 19.53 -27.22 -1.56
CA ASP A 109 20.37 -28.19 -0.85
C ASP A 109 19.52 -29.44 -0.60
N PRO A 110 19.97 -30.67 -0.89
CA PRO A 110 19.19 -31.86 -0.58
C PRO A 110 18.88 -31.99 0.92
N ASP A 111 19.71 -31.41 1.80
CA ASP A 111 19.42 -31.28 3.24
C ASP A 111 18.44 -30.14 3.57
N THR A 112 18.10 -29.29 2.59
CA THR A 112 17.01 -28.30 2.61
C THR A 112 15.74 -28.74 1.88
N THR A 113 15.61 -30.03 1.51
CA THR A 113 14.29 -30.69 1.69
C THR A 113 14.02 -30.89 3.20
N GLY A 114 14.32 -29.87 4.00
CA GLY A 114 13.73 -29.73 5.30
C GLY A 114 12.25 -29.63 5.03
N ASP A 115 11.50 -30.50 5.69
CA ASP A 115 10.07 -30.40 5.92
C ASP A 115 9.56 -29.00 5.52
N ASP A 116 9.01 -28.87 4.31
CA ASP A 116 8.36 -27.64 3.86
C ASP A 116 7.14 -27.32 4.75
N GLY A 117 6.91 -28.15 5.78
CA GLY A 117 5.84 -28.07 6.75
C GLY A 117 4.53 -28.55 6.18
N LEU A 118 4.53 -29.06 4.94
CA LEU A 118 3.33 -29.41 4.19
C LEU A 118 3.26 -30.93 3.99
N SER A 119 2.13 -31.52 4.39
CA SER A 119 1.86 -32.89 3.98
C SER A 119 1.61 -32.94 2.46
N PRO A 120 1.91 -34.07 1.79
CA PRO A 120 1.66 -34.22 0.35
C PRO A 120 0.22 -33.89 -0.05
N GLU A 121 -0.76 -34.24 0.78
CA GLU A 121 -2.18 -33.98 0.54
C GLU A 121 -2.51 -32.48 0.57
N ILE A 122 -1.89 -31.73 1.50
CA ILE A 122 -2.04 -30.28 1.59
C ILE A 122 -1.35 -29.59 0.42
N ALA A 123 -0.14 -30.04 0.06
CA ALA A 123 0.60 -29.51 -1.08
C ALA A 123 -0.17 -29.74 -2.40
N GLU A 124 -0.80 -30.90 -2.58
CA GLU A 124 -1.64 -31.19 -3.74
C GLU A 124 -2.91 -30.32 -3.76
N ARG A 125 -3.62 -30.22 -2.63
CA ARG A 125 -4.85 -29.42 -2.53
C ARG A 125 -4.62 -27.96 -2.88
N PHE A 126 -3.55 -27.37 -2.35
CA PHE A 126 -3.22 -25.95 -2.54
C PHE A 126 -2.13 -25.72 -3.58
N ALA A 127 -1.97 -26.68 -4.50
CA ALA A 127 -1.00 -26.57 -5.58
C ALA A 127 -1.18 -25.25 -6.33
N ALA A 128 -2.41 -24.82 -6.64
CA ALA A 128 -2.64 -23.55 -7.34
C ALA A 128 -2.12 -22.31 -6.56
N GLN A 129 -2.31 -22.26 -5.24
CA GLN A 129 -1.86 -21.16 -4.38
C GLN A 129 -0.34 -21.15 -4.20
N ILE A 130 0.27 -22.29 -3.92
CA ILE A 130 1.74 -22.43 -3.85
C ILE A 130 2.35 -21.96 -5.16
N ALA A 131 1.73 -22.37 -6.25
CA ALA A 131 2.23 -22.14 -7.59
C ALA A 131 1.95 -20.69 -8.05
N TYR A 132 0.96 -20.01 -7.45
CA TYR A 132 0.81 -18.55 -7.50
C TYR A 132 1.93 -17.83 -6.73
N VAL A 133 2.29 -18.27 -5.52
CA VAL A 133 3.40 -17.67 -4.75
C VAL A 133 4.72 -17.80 -5.53
N ASP A 134 4.97 -18.98 -6.10
CA ASP A 134 6.14 -19.28 -6.94
C ASP A 134 6.24 -18.39 -8.18
N HIS A 135 5.12 -17.84 -8.64
CA HIS A 135 5.09 -16.90 -9.75
C HIS A 135 5.81 -15.59 -9.43
N TYR A 136 5.67 -15.10 -8.19
CA TYR A 136 6.16 -13.79 -7.80
C TYR A 136 7.41 -13.84 -6.91
N THR A 137 7.64 -14.94 -6.20
CA THR A 137 8.75 -15.03 -5.24
C THR A 137 9.30 -16.45 -5.09
N ASP A 138 10.52 -16.53 -4.56
CA ASP A 138 11.21 -17.78 -4.24
C ASP A 138 10.64 -18.47 -3.00
N ASP A 139 10.98 -19.74 -2.81
CA ASP A 139 10.64 -20.51 -1.60
C ASP A 139 9.13 -20.59 -1.33
N ALA A 140 8.36 -20.81 -2.40
CA ALA A 140 6.90 -20.79 -2.36
C ALA A 140 6.28 -21.80 -1.38
N PRO A 141 6.76 -23.06 -1.28
CA PRO A 141 6.23 -24.00 -0.29
C PRO A 141 6.38 -23.50 1.16
N ALA A 142 7.56 -23.05 1.57
CA ALA A 142 7.76 -22.56 2.93
C ALA A 142 7.01 -21.25 3.22
N ARG A 143 6.90 -20.35 2.23
CA ARG A 143 6.07 -19.14 2.33
C ARG A 143 4.59 -19.47 2.47
N PHE A 144 4.10 -20.46 1.74
CA PHE A 144 2.74 -20.95 1.86
C PHE A 144 2.50 -21.64 3.21
N ALA A 145 3.46 -22.43 3.70
CA ALA A 145 3.40 -23.04 5.03
C ALA A 145 3.31 -21.99 6.14
N ARG A 146 4.08 -20.90 6.04
CA ARG A 146 3.97 -19.75 6.96
C ARG A 146 2.58 -19.13 6.93
N TYR A 147 2.01 -18.89 5.74
CA TYR A 147 0.64 -18.39 5.61
C TYR A 147 -0.36 -19.34 6.28
N ARG A 148 -0.23 -20.64 6.02
CA ARG A 148 -1.10 -21.67 6.62
C ARG A 148 -1.07 -21.63 8.14
N THR A 149 0.08 -21.39 8.75
CA THR A 149 0.24 -21.28 10.21
C THR A 149 -0.06 -19.90 10.79
N THR A 150 -0.33 -18.88 9.96
CA THR A 150 -0.64 -17.53 10.44
C THR A 150 -2.00 -17.56 11.13
N ARG A 151 -2.07 -17.03 12.35
CA ARG A 151 -3.28 -16.98 13.17
C ARG A 151 -4.04 -15.70 12.86
N VAL A 152 -5.23 -15.83 12.28
CA VAL A 152 -6.05 -14.69 11.86
C VAL A 152 -7.31 -14.60 12.72
N ALA A 153 -7.52 -13.48 13.39
CA ALA A 153 -8.79 -13.16 14.06
C ALA A 153 -9.66 -12.30 13.14
N VAL A 154 -10.90 -12.71 12.90
CA VAL A 154 -11.90 -11.96 12.13
C VAL A 154 -12.95 -11.41 13.09
N LEU A 155 -12.85 -10.12 13.40
CA LEU A 155 -13.74 -9.38 14.29
C LEU A 155 -14.87 -8.72 13.50
N GLY A 156 -15.84 -9.52 13.10
CA GLY A 156 -17.07 -9.08 12.46
C GLY A 156 -18.12 -10.18 12.48
N ASP A 157 -19.38 -9.80 12.57
CA ASP A 157 -20.55 -10.67 12.59
C ASP A 157 -21.42 -10.51 11.33
N ASP A 158 -20.85 -9.91 10.29
CA ASP A 158 -21.53 -9.58 9.03
C ASP A 158 -21.17 -10.53 7.88
N GLU A 159 -21.83 -10.37 6.73
CA GLU A 159 -21.57 -11.19 5.55
C GLU A 159 -20.12 -10.99 5.03
N THR A 160 -19.53 -9.82 5.25
CA THR A 160 -18.11 -9.55 4.94
C THR A 160 -17.18 -10.45 5.74
N ALA A 161 -17.39 -10.55 7.07
CA ALA A 161 -16.61 -11.43 7.93
C ALA A 161 -16.71 -12.89 7.47
N ARG A 162 -17.93 -13.34 7.16
CA ARG A 162 -18.17 -14.69 6.62
C ARG A 162 -17.36 -14.96 5.35
N TRP A 163 -17.41 -14.04 4.38
CA TRP A 163 -16.66 -14.19 3.13
C TRP A 163 -15.14 -14.07 3.33
N CYS A 164 -14.68 -13.28 4.30
CA CYS A 164 -13.27 -13.23 4.68
C CYS A 164 -12.79 -14.59 5.20
N VAL A 165 -13.54 -15.22 6.11
CA VAL A 165 -13.24 -16.56 6.62
C VAL A 165 -13.19 -17.59 5.48
N LEU A 166 -14.19 -17.60 4.60
CA LEU A 166 -14.19 -18.51 3.44
C LEU A 166 -12.99 -18.27 2.52
N SER A 167 -12.62 -17.00 2.28
CA SER A 167 -11.47 -16.67 1.46
C SER A 167 -10.16 -17.16 2.10
N LEU A 168 -9.99 -16.97 3.40
CA LEU A 168 -8.84 -17.47 4.16
C LEU A 168 -8.71 -18.99 4.03
N LEU A 169 -9.80 -19.73 4.24
CA LEU A 169 -9.85 -21.19 4.12
C LEU A 169 -9.53 -21.67 2.70
N ARG A 170 -10.16 -21.07 1.69
CA ARG A 170 -9.95 -21.41 0.27
C ARG A 170 -8.54 -21.11 -0.21
N ASN A 171 -7.87 -20.16 0.42
CA ASN A 171 -6.46 -19.88 0.16
C ASN A 171 -5.52 -20.72 1.02
N GLY A 172 -6.00 -21.42 2.06
CA GLY A 172 -5.22 -22.38 2.85
C GLY A 172 -4.79 -21.93 4.25
N CYS A 173 -5.37 -20.87 4.81
CA CYS A 173 -5.13 -20.47 6.19
C CYS A 173 -5.72 -21.53 7.14
N ALA A 174 -4.93 -22.02 8.11
CA ALA A 174 -5.34 -23.13 8.97
C ALA A 174 -5.69 -22.73 10.41
N ARG A 175 -5.53 -21.45 10.78
CA ARG A 175 -5.78 -20.98 12.15
C ARG A 175 -6.61 -19.71 12.14
N ILE A 176 -7.92 -19.85 12.32
CA ILE A 176 -8.87 -18.73 12.21
C ILE A 176 -9.67 -18.60 13.51
N GLY A 177 -9.74 -17.40 14.05
CA GLY A 177 -10.66 -17.03 15.13
C GLY A 177 -11.82 -16.21 14.59
N THR A 178 -13.05 -16.57 14.94
CA THR A 178 -14.26 -15.85 14.53
C THR A 178 -15.06 -15.40 15.74
N THR A 179 -15.87 -14.33 15.59
CA THR A 179 -16.78 -13.88 16.65
C THR A 179 -18.07 -14.71 16.69
N ALA A 180 -18.50 -15.25 15.55
CA ALA A 180 -19.57 -16.22 15.45
C ALA A 180 -19.05 -17.63 15.74
N ALA A 181 -19.81 -18.42 16.49
CA ALA A 181 -19.50 -19.83 16.70
C ALA A 181 -19.74 -20.63 15.41
N HIS A 182 -18.76 -21.43 14.99
CA HIS A 182 -18.88 -22.37 13.88
C HIS A 182 -18.62 -23.79 14.40
N THR A 183 -19.59 -24.69 14.29
CA THR A 183 -19.41 -26.10 14.67
C THR A 183 -18.67 -26.84 13.56
N THR A 184 -17.41 -27.18 13.79
CA THR A 184 -16.66 -28.17 12.98
C THR A 184 -16.88 -29.58 13.55
N ALA A 185 -16.67 -30.62 12.74
CA ALA A 185 -16.92 -32.03 13.12
C ALA A 185 -16.11 -32.51 14.34
N HIS A 186 -15.07 -31.77 14.74
CA HIS A 186 -14.19 -32.09 15.87
C HIS A 186 -14.50 -31.31 17.16
N SER A 187 -15.52 -30.45 17.17
CA SER A 187 -15.91 -29.69 18.37
C SER A 187 -16.96 -30.46 19.17
N THR A 188 -16.59 -30.95 20.35
CA THR A 188 -17.54 -31.59 21.28
C THR A 188 -18.57 -30.58 21.76
N ALA A 189 -19.83 -30.87 21.42
CA ALA A 189 -21.03 -30.10 21.66
C ALA A 189 -21.15 -29.46 23.06
N HIS A 190 -21.25 -28.12 23.10
CA HIS A 190 -22.20 -27.39 23.97
C HIS A 190 -22.27 -25.89 23.63
N ALA A 191 -23.21 -25.49 22.75
CA ALA A 191 -23.93 -24.22 22.80
C ALA A 191 -24.85 -24.09 21.58
N ALA A 192 -26.05 -24.68 21.65
CA ALA A 192 -27.14 -24.37 20.74
C ALA A 192 -28.25 -23.68 21.53
N ALA A 193 -28.34 -22.36 21.42
CA ALA A 193 -29.58 -21.59 21.60
C ALA A 193 -29.32 -20.09 21.41
N HIS A 194 -29.46 -19.59 20.18
CA HIS A 194 -30.12 -18.32 19.83
C HIS A 194 -29.95 -18.07 18.33
N THR A 195 -30.72 -18.80 17.52
CA THR A 195 -30.83 -18.58 16.08
C THR A 195 -32.07 -17.74 15.78
N THR A 196 -31.88 -16.48 15.43
CA THR A 196 -32.87 -15.67 14.70
C THR A 196 -32.80 -15.98 13.21
N ALA A 197 -33.93 -15.84 12.52
CA ALA A 197 -34.26 -16.47 11.24
C ALA A 197 -33.52 -15.97 9.98
N ASP A 198 -32.41 -15.24 10.09
CA ASP A 198 -31.58 -14.75 8.96
C ASP A 198 -30.18 -15.40 8.91
N THR A 199 -30.02 -16.57 9.52
CA THR A 199 -28.71 -17.26 9.58
C THR A 199 -28.41 -17.93 8.24
N PHE A 200 -27.49 -17.35 7.46
CA PHE A 200 -26.89 -17.99 6.28
C PHE A 200 -26.35 -19.39 6.66
N PRO A 201 -26.48 -20.42 5.81
CA PRO A 201 -26.04 -21.76 6.15
C PRO A 201 -24.55 -21.77 6.49
N HIS A 202 -24.23 -22.17 7.72
CA HIS A 202 -22.87 -22.33 8.25
C HIS A 202 -22.12 -23.56 7.70
N ASP A 203 -22.81 -24.39 6.91
CA ASP A 203 -22.32 -25.69 6.45
C ASP A 203 -21.14 -25.57 5.47
N ASP A 204 -21.01 -24.47 4.74
CA ASP A 204 -19.91 -24.29 3.79
C ASP A 204 -18.58 -23.96 4.48
N ILE A 205 -18.59 -23.19 5.57
CA ILE A 205 -17.38 -22.90 6.36
C ILE A 205 -16.83 -24.19 6.98
N ALA A 206 -17.68 -25.00 7.59
CA ALA A 206 -17.24 -26.25 8.23
C ALA A 206 -16.67 -27.24 7.21
N ALA A 207 -17.35 -27.41 6.06
CA ALA A 207 -16.87 -28.27 4.99
C ALA A 207 -15.55 -27.78 4.37
N GLU A 208 -15.41 -26.47 4.16
CA GLU A 208 -14.16 -25.87 3.64
C GLU A 208 -13.02 -25.96 4.67
N ALA A 209 -13.32 -25.84 5.97
CA ALA A 209 -12.34 -26.00 7.04
C ALA A 209 -11.81 -27.43 7.13
N ASP A 210 -12.69 -28.42 7.09
CA ASP A 210 -12.30 -29.84 7.06
C ASP A 210 -11.45 -30.13 5.81
N GLY A 211 -11.88 -29.65 4.64
CA GLY A 211 -11.12 -29.80 3.40
C GLY A 211 -9.75 -29.11 3.44
N ALA A 212 -9.65 -27.94 4.08
CA ALA A 212 -8.41 -27.20 4.25
C ALA A 212 -7.52 -27.74 5.40
N GLY A 213 -8.01 -28.68 6.21
CA GLY A 213 -7.33 -29.09 7.45
C GLY A 213 -7.10 -27.89 8.38
N ALA A 214 -8.12 -27.06 8.54
CA ALA A 214 -8.09 -25.80 9.28
C ALA A 214 -8.86 -25.91 10.60
N GLU A 215 -8.39 -25.17 11.60
CA GLU A 215 -9.04 -25.03 12.90
C GLU A 215 -9.71 -23.66 12.97
N ILE A 216 -11.01 -23.67 13.28
CA ILE A 216 -11.81 -22.47 13.52
C ILE A 216 -12.13 -22.41 15.01
N GLY A 217 -11.57 -21.41 15.68
CA GLY A 217 -11.87 -21.09 17.08
C GLY A 217 -12.82 -19.92 17.21
N THR A 218 -13.31 -19.68 18.42
CA THR A 218 -14.15 -18.52 18.75
C THR A 218 -13.33 -17.50 19.56
N VAL A 219 -13.41 -16.24 19.16
CA VAL A 219 -12.88 -15.12 19.96
C VAL A 219 -13.89 -14.83 21.08
N GLY A 220 -13.57 -15.22 22.31
CA GLY A 220 -14.52 -15.27 23.42
C GLY A 220 -15.17 -13.93 23.79
N ALA A 221 -14.48 -12.82 23.57
CA ALA A 221 -15.01 -11.46 23.79
C ALA A 221 -15.85 -10.92 22.62
N GLY A 222 -16.06 -11.71 21.56
CA GLY A 222 -16.83 -11.33 20.38
C GLY A 222 -16.23 -10.14 19.65
N THR A 223 -17.08 -9.26 19.11
CA THR A 223 -16.64 -8.09 18.36
C THR A 223 -15.98 -7.04 19.26
N ASP A 224 -16.23 -7.03 20.57
CA ASP A 224 -15.66 -6.05 21.51
C ASP A 224 -14.27 -6.42 22.06
N ALA A 225 -13.67 -7.51 21.56
CA ALA A 225 -12.36 -8.00 21.96
C ALA A 225 -11.28 -6.90 21.98
N GLY A 226 -10.57 -6.82 23.10
CA GLY A 226 -9.34 -6.01 23.24
C GLY A 226 -8.10 -6.84 22.91
N TRP A 227 -6.92 -6.20 22.92
CA TRP A 227 -5.65 -6.91 22.63
C TRP A 227 -5.37 -8.10 23.55
N ALA A 228 -5.84 -8.07 24.79
CA ALA A 228 -5.69 -9.20 25.71
C ALA A 228 -6.51 -10.43 25.27
N ASP A 229 -7.70 -10.22 24.68
CA ASP A 229 -8.55 -11.30 24.13
C ASP A 229 -8.05 -11.80 22.78
N LEU A 230 -7.21 -11.00 22.11
CA LEU A 230 -6.61 -11.27 20.80
C LEU A 230 -5.16 -11.76 20.93
N ASP A 231 -4.73 -12.14 22.13
CA ASP A 231 -3.39 -12.67 22.35
C ASP A 231 -3.16 -13.93 21.51
N GLY A 232 -2.00 -13.99 20.88
CA GLY A 232 -1.66 -15.08 19.97
C GLY A 232 -2.34 -15.02 18.59
N TYR A 233 -2.92 -13.90 18.16
CA TYR A 233 -3.23 -13.69 16.75
C TYR A 233 -2.17 -12.82 16.08
N ASP A 234 -1.78 -13.18 14.86
CA ASP A 234 -0.75 -12.47 14.09
C ASP A 234 -1.40 -11.39 13.20
N VAL A 235 -2.64 -11.64 12.75
CA VAL A 235 -3.44 -10.69 11.96
C VAL A 235 -4.84 -10.56 12.57
N VAL A 236 -5.30 -9.33 12.73
CA VAL A 236 -6.65 -8.99 13.21
C VAL A 236 -7.38 -8.22 12.12
N VAL A 237 -8.50 -8.77 11.65
CA VAL A 237 -9.41 -8.13 10.71
C VAL A 237 -10.58 -7.54 11.49
N VAL A 238 -11.01 -6.33 11.15
CA VAL A 238 -12.21 -5.71 11.73
C VAL A 238 -13.19 -5.37 10.61
N THR A 239 -14.39 -5.93 10.63
CA THR A 239 -15.46 -5.66 9.65
C THR A 239 -16.80 -5.41 10.33
N GLY A 240 -17.84 -5.12 9.54
CA GLY A 240 -19.22 -4.99 10.01
C GLY A 240 -19.56 -3.67 10.69
N SER A 241 -20.77 -3.63 11.26
CA SER A 241 -21.28 -2.47 12.00
C SER A 241 -20.36 -2.14 13.17
N GLY A 242 -19.99 -0.86 13.34
CA GLY A 242 -19.05 -0.44 14.38
C GLY A 242 -17.56 -0.75 14.11
N ALA A 243 -17.18 -1.20 12.91
CA ALA A 243 -15.79 -1.47 12.57
C ALA A 243 -14.87 -0.26 12.78
N GLY A 244 -15.33 0.94 12.45
CA GLY A 244 -14.60 2.19 12.67
C GLY A 244 -14.27 2.44 14.15
N PRO A 245 -15.28 2.56 15.03
CA PRO A 245 -15.09 2.69 16.47
C PRO A 245 -14.18 1.60 17.08
N ARG A 246 -14.36 0.34 16.69
CA ARG A 246 -13.52 -0.78 17.16
C ARG A 246 -12.06 -0.61 16.74
N THR A 247 -11.84 -0.28 15.46
CA THR A 247 -10.51 0.00 14.92
C THR A 247 -9.84 1.15 15.68
N HIS A 248 -10.58 2.22 15.97
CA HIS A 248 -10.08 3.34 16.75
C HIS A 248 -9.65 2.91 18.16
N ARG A 249 -10.47 2.12 18.85
CA ARG A 249 -10.19 1.60 20.20
C ARG A 249 -8.91 0.75 20.22
N LEU A 250 -8.77 -0.18 19.27
CA LEU A 250 -7.59 -1.04 19.15
C LEU A 250 -6.32 -0.22 18.84
N LEU A 251 -6.41 0.77 17.95
CA LEU A 251 -5.29 1.66 17.66
C LEU A 251 -4.88 2.51 18.87
N ALA A 252 -5.86 3.02 19.63
CA ALA A 252 -5.62 3.82 20.83
C ALA A 252 -4.96 2.99 21.95
N ALA A 253 -5.31 1.70 22.06
CA ALA A 253 -4.68 0.77 22.99
C ALA A 253 -3.24 0.37 22.59
N GLY A 254 -2.84 0.64 21.34
CA GLY A 254 -1.51 0.34 20.80
C GLY A 254 -1.45 -1.07 20.22
N VAL A 255 -1.20 -1.17 18.90
CA VAL A 255 -1.05 -2.47 18.21
C VAL A 255 0.17 -3.20 18.78
N PRO A 256 0.05 -4.45 19.25
CA PRO A 256 1.17 -5.23 19.75
C PRO A 256 2.24 -5.49 18.67
N GLU A 257 3.48 -5.74 19.11
CA GLU A 257 4.56 -6.11 18.21
C GLU A 257 4.26 -7.44 17.51
N GLY A 258 4.58 -7.54 16.22
CA GLY A 258 4.28 -8.72 15.40
C GLY A 258 2.83 -8.85 14.94
N VAL A 259 1.92 -7.99 15.41
CA VAL A 259 0.49 -8.03 15.04
C VAL A 259 0.17 -7.00 13.95
N THR A 260 -0.66 -7.41 12.99
CA THR A 260 -1.19 -6.52 11.94
C THR A 260 -2.70 -6.36 12.06
N LEU A 261 -3.19 -5.13 12.10
CA LEU A 261 -4.61 -4.78 12.12
C LEU A 261 -5.07 -4.32 10.73
N ILE A 262 -6.10 -4.94 10.17
CA ILE A 262 -6.68 -4.60 8.85
C ILE A 262 -8.17 -4.28 9.01
N PRO A 263 -8.56 -2.99 8.95
CA PRO A 263 -9.97 -2.61 9.05
C PRO A 263 -10.66 -2.56 7.69
N ALA A 264 -11.95 -2.90 7.65
CA ALA A 264 -12.87 -2.59 6.57
C ALA A 264 -14.14 -1.94 7.13
N TRP A 265 -14.47 -0.75 6.67
CA TRP A 265 -15.49 0.10 7.29
C TRP A 265 -16.18 1.01 6.28
N LEU A 266 -17.40 1.43 6.62
CA LEU A 266 -18.21 2.31 5.76
C LEU A 266 -18.01 3.78 6.09
N PHE A 267 -17.91 4.60 5.04
CA PHE A 267 -17.87 6.06 5.11
C PHE A 267 -18.88 6.67 4.13
N GLY A 268 -20.08 6.97 4.63
CA GLY A 268 -21.21 7.35 3.77
C GLY A 268 -21.51 6.24 2.77
N ARG A 269 -21.47 6.55 1.47
CA ARG A 269 -21.72 5.58 0.37
C ARG A 269 -20.45 4.85 -0.11
N ARG A 270 -19.38 4.87 0.69
CA ARG A 270 -18.09 4.28 0.32
C ARG A 270 -17.69 3.22 1.31
N LEU A 271 -17.09 2.15 0.80
CA LEU A 271 -16.33 1.22 1.61
C LEU A 271 -14.86 1.63 1.59
N ILE A 272 -14.24 1.56 2.76
CA ILE A 272 -12.81 1.78 2.95
C ILE A 272 -12.20 0.50 3.50
N VAL A 273 -11.15 -0.01 2.85
CA VAL A 273 -10.31 -1.11 3.35
C VAL A 273 -8.92 -0.60 3.65
N GLY A 274 -8.37 -0.95 4.81
CA GLY A 274 -7.12 -0.41 5.31
C GLY A 274 -7.28 0.96 5.99
N PRO A 275 -6.15 1.64 6.27
CA PRO A 275 -4.80 1.13 6.05
C PRO A 275 -4.46 0.03 7.05
N LEU A 276 -3.65 -0.94 6.66
CA LEU A 276 -3.13 -1.90 7.64
C LEU A 276 -2.27 -1.16 8.67
N SER A 277 -2.28 -1.63 9.90
CA SER A 277 -1.59 -0.98 11.00
C SER A 277 -0.78 -1.98 11.83
N THR A 278 0.50 -1.66 12.08
CA THR A 278 1.40 -2.42 12.96
C THR A 278 1.83 -1.54 14.14
N ALA A 279 2.63 -2.07 15.08
CA ALA A 279 3.16 -1.28 16.19
C ALA A 279 3.95 -0.02 15.75
N ALA A 280 4.64 -0.10 14.60
CA ALA A 280 5.51 0.95 14.10
C ALA A 280 4.92 1.76 12.92
N SER A 281 3.85 1.29 12.28
CA SER A 281 3.33 1.98 11.10
C SER A 281 2.64 3.30 11.45
N THR A 282 2.83 4.30 10.59
CA THR A 282 2.17 5.61 10.62
C THR A 282 1.14 5.71 9.51
N GLY A 283 0.31 6.76 9.51
CA GLY A 283 -0.79 6.86 8.54
C GLY A 283 -1.95 5.90 8.85
N CYS A 284 -2.30 5.75 10.13
CA CYS A 284 -3.33 4.79 10.58
C CYS A 284 -4.77 5.21 10.22
N TRP A 285 -5.76 4.38 10.59
CA TRP A 285 -7.19 4.66 10.39
C TRP A 285 -7.62 6.06 10.84
N SER A 286 -7.17 6.53 12.02
CA SER A 286 -7.48 7.89 12.50
C SER A 286 -6.90 8.99 11.60
N CYS A 287 -5.74 8.77 10.96
CA CYS A 287 -5.22 9.69 9.95
C CYS A 287 -6.12 9.71 8.72
N ALA A 288 -6.50 8.53 8.21
CA ALA A 288 -7.41 8.41 7.07
C ALA A 288 -8.74 9.12 7.33
N LEU A 289 -9.34 8.91 8.51
CA LEU A 289 -10.60 9.55 8.89
C LEU A 289 -10.48 11.08 9.00
N LEU A 290 -9.38 11.60 9.57
CA LEU A 290 -9.14 13.06 9.61
C LEU A 290 -9.03 13.67 8.21
N ARG A 291 -8.45 12.95 7.24
CA ARG A 291 -8.34 13.39 5.85
C ARG A 291 -9.68 13.33 5.13
N LEU A 292 -10.38 12.19 5.22
CA LEU A 292 -11.71 11.98 4.66
C LEU A 292 -12.69 13.03 5.15
N GLY A 293 -12.70 13.32 6.46
CA GLY A 293 -13.58 14.34 7.02
C GLY A 293 -13.24 15.78 6.61
N GLY A 294 -12.01 16.04 6.18
CA GLY A 294 -11.64 17.33 5.57
C GLY A 294 -12.02 17.44 4.10
N ASN A 295 -11.87 16.34 3.36
CA ASN A 295 -11.97 16.32 1.90
C ASN A 295 -13.36 15.91 1.37
N VAL A 296 -14.20 15.31 2.22
CA VAL A 296 -15.55 14.81 1.90
C VAL A 296 -16.60 15.45 2.81
N ASP A 297 -17.87 15.16 2.57
CA ASP A 297 -19.03 15.69 3.30
C ASP A 297 -18.81 15.77 4.82
N ALA A 298 -19.04 16.96 5.38
CA ALA A 298 -18.79 17.24 6.79
C ALA A 298 -19.77 16.50 7.72
N GLY A 299 -21.01 16.25 7.27
CA GLY A 299 -22.00 15.49 8.03
C GLY A 299 -21.64 14.01 8.14
N ALA A 300 -21.16 13.40 7.05
CA ALA A 300 -20.65 12.04 7.07
C ALA A 300 -19.45 11.88 8.03
N ALA A 301 -18.58 12.89 8.08
CA ALA A 301 -17.46 12.93 9.02
C ALA A 301 -17.93 13.05 10.48
N GLU A 302 -18.86 13.95 10.75
CA GLU A 302 -19.47 14.14 12.08
C GLU A 302 -20.13 12.84 12.57
N ALA A 303 -20.93 12.19 11.72
CA ALA A 303 -21.63 10.95 12.06
C ALA A 303 -20.64 9.87 12.51
N LEU A 304 -19.57 9.66 11.74
CA LEU A 304 -18.58 8.63 12.06
C LEU A 304 -17.73 8.98 13.29
N TRP A 305 -17.36 10.25 13.49
CA TRP A 305 -16.65 10.64 14.71
C TRP A 305 -17.53 10.54 15.95
N SER A 306 -18.81 10.85 15.82
CA SER A 306 -19.79 10.69 16.90
C SER A 306 -19.92 9.21 17.28
N GLU A 307 -19.94 8.33 16.29
CA GLU A 307 -19.98 6.88 16.49
C GLU A 307 -18.67 6.38 17.15
N ALA A 308 -17.51 6.80 16.62
CA ALA A 308 -16.21 6.41 17.15
C ALA A 308 -15.98 6.89 18.59
N ALA A 309 -16.56 8.03 18.96
CA ALA A 309 -16.55 8.55 20.31
C ALA A 309 -17.57 7.86 21.25
N GLY A 310 -18.43 6.99 20.73
CA GLY A 310 -19.54 6.37 21.47
C GLY A 310 -20.65 7.36 21.86
N ALA A 311 -20.71 8.52 21.20
CA ALA A 311 -21.73 9.54 21.44
C ALA A 311 -23.07 9.19 20.78
N VAL A 312 -23.04 8.35 19.74
CA VAL A 312 -24.21 7.80 19.05
C VAL A 312 -24.05 6.29 18.87
N PRO A 313 -25.16 5.52 18.75
CA PRO A 313 -25.08 4.11 18.43
C PRO A 313 -24.43 3.89 17.05
N ALA A 314 -23.80 2.73 16.87
CA ALA A 314 -23.27 2.33 15.58
C ALA A 314 -24.37 2.22 14.53
N SER A 315 -24.07 2.66 13.30
CA SER A 315 -24.98 2.40 12.18
C SER A 315 -25.16 0.89 12.02
N GLY A 316 -26.41 0.46 11.81
CA GLY A 316 -26.74 -0.92 11.46
C GLY A 316 -26.42 -1.28 10.01
N ASP A 317 -25.84 -0.35 9.24
CA ASP A 317 -25.47 -0.58 7.85
C ASP A 317 -24.40 -1.68 7.75
N ALA A 318 -24.75 -2.75 7.05
CA ALA A 318 -23.85 -3.86 6.74
C ALA A 318 -23.85 -4.10 5.23
N LEU A 319 -22.71 -4.53 4.72
CA LEU A 319 -22.62 -5.00 3.34
C LEU A 319 -23.32 -6.35 3.21
N SER A 320 -23.94 -6.58 2.06
CA SER A 320 -24.57 -7.86 1.74
C SER A 320 -24.35 -8.26 0.28
N GLY A 321 -24.55 -9.54 0.00
CA GLY A 321 -24.50 -10.12 -1.33
C GLY A 321 -23.12 -10.00 -1.99
N PRO A 322 -23.07 -9.73 -3.32
CA PRO A 322 -21.81 -9.70 -4.07
C PRO A 322 -20.78 -8.72 -3.52
N VAL A 323 -21.21 -7.57 -2.99
CA VAL A 323 -20.29 -6.58 -2.44
C VAL A 323 -19.62 -7.11 -1.17
N ALA A 324 -20.36 -7.71 -0.24
CA ALA A 324 -19.76 -8.36 0.92
C ALA A 324 -18.77 -9.46 0.52
N ALA A 325 -19.10 -10.25 -0.52
CA ALA A 325 -18.22 -11.28 -1.06
C ALA A 325 -16.93 -10.73 -1.67
N MET A 326 -17.01 -9.66 -2.45
CA MET A 326 -15.82 -9.00 -3.03
C MET A 326 -14.88 -8.54 -1.93
N VAL A 327 -15.42 -7.94 -0.88
CA VAL A 327 -14.63 -7.34 0.21
C VAL A 327 -14.01 -8.39 1.10
N GLY A 328 -14.77 -9.42 1.49
CA GLY A 328 -14.22 -10.55 2.23
C GLY A 328 -13.09 -11.23 1.47
N ASN A 329 -13.25 -11.44 0.15
CA ASN A 329 -12.19 -12.00 -0.68
C ASN A 329 -10.98 -11.08 -0.83
N LEU A 330 -11.20 -9.77 -0.97
CA LEU A 330 -10.13 -8.80 -1.03
C LEU A 330 -9.30 -8.80 0.26
N ILE A 331 -9.93 -8.84 1.43
CA ILE A 331 -9.22 -8.91 2.72
C ILE A 331 -8.48 -10.25 2.86
N GLY A 332 -9.11 -11.38 2.52
CA GLY A 332 -8.46 -12.69 2.58
C GLY A 332 -7.21 -12.76 1.68
N TYR A 333 -7.31 -12.20 0.46
CA TYR A 333 -6.17 -12.11 -0.46
C TYR A 333 -5.11 -11.09 -0.01
N GLU A 334 -5.51 -10.00 0.63
CA GLU A 334 -4.58 -9.05 1.24
C GLU A 334 -3.70 -9.74 2.30
N ILE A 335 -4.30 -10.56 3.15
CA ILE A 335 -3.59 -11.36 4.16
C ILE A 335 -2.69 -12.39 3.49
N PHE A 336 -3.17 -13.06 2.45
CA PHE A 336 -2.35 -14.00 1.67
C PHE A 336 -1.11 -13.33 1.10
N ARG A 337 -1.24 -12.14 0.48
CA ARG A 337 -0.10 -11.36 -0.04
C ARG A 337 0.86 -10.95 1.06
N LEU A 338 0.35 -10.35 2.14
CA LEU A 338 1.12 -9.89 3.29
C LEU A 338 1.97 -11.02 3.87
N THR A 339 1.35 -12.15 4.15
CA THR A 339 1.97 -13.27 4.87
C THR A 339 2.87 -14.11 3.98
N THR A 340 2.53 -14.37 2.72
CA THR A 340 3.39 -15.10 1.78
C THR A 340 4.52 -14.23 1.25
N GLY A 341 4.33 -12.91 1.20
CA GLY A 341 5.24 -11.96 0.57
C GLY A 341 5.31 -12.14 -0.95
N ALA A 342 4.26 -12.72 -1.57
CA ALA A 342 4.17 -12.84 -3.02
C ALA A 342 4.07 -11.46 -3.68
N LEU A 343 3.29 -10.55 -3.08
CA LEU A 343 3.19 -9.15 -3.49
C LEU A 343 3.16 -8.27 -2.24
N PRO A 344 3.55 -6.98 -2.35
CA PRO A 344 3.29 -6.01 -1.31
C PRO A 344 1.79 -5.98 -0.96
N ALA A 345 1.47 -5.77 0.31
CA ALA A 345 0.11 -5.57 0.77
C ALA A 345 -0.43 -4.25 0.19
N GLU A 346 -1.62 -4.29 -0.43
CA GLU A 346 -2.21 -3.10 -1.04
C GLU A 346 -2.66 -2.06 -0.01
N THR A 347 -2.83 -2.43 1.25
CA THR A 347 -3.25 -1.54 2.34
C THR A 347 -2.08 -1.04 3.17
N ASP A 348 -0.84 -1.37 2.81
CA ASP A 348 0.37 -0.83 3.44
C ASP A 348 0.55 0.65 3.08
N GLY A 349 0.40 1.52 4.07
CA GLY A 349 0.50 2.98 3.90
C GLY A 349 -0.61 3.61 3.06
N GLN A 350 -1.66 2.87 2.69
CA GLN A 350 -2.74 3.37 1.84
C GLN A 350 -4.09 2.71 2.14
N VAL A 351 -5.18 3.33 1.68
CA VAL A 351 -6.54 2.80 1.75
C VAL A 351 -7.05 2.45 0.37
N LEU A 352 -7.89 1.42 0.30
CA LEU A 352 -8.71 1.15 -0.86
C LEU A 352 -10.09 1.77 -0.63
N VAL A 353 -10.48 2.70 -1.49
CA VAL A 353 -11.77 3.40 -1.46
C VAL A 353 -12.62 2.85 -2.59
N GLN A 354 -13.71 2.17 -2.23
CA GLN A 354 -14.70 1.67 -3.18
C GLN A 354 -15.99 2.49 -3.07
N ASP A 355 -16.42 3.09 -4.17
CA ASP A 355 -17.75 3.69 -4.27
C ASP A 355 -18.79 2.58 -4.42
N LEU A 356 -19.80 2.55 -3.54
CA LEU A 356 -20.79 1.47 -3.53
C LEU A 356 -21.86 1.62 -4.62
N GLU A 357 -21.91 2.75 -5.32
CA GLU A 357 -22.84 2.99 -6.41
C GLU A 357 -22.19 2.74 -7.77
N SER A 358 -21.02 3.32 -8.03
CA SER A 358 -20.30 3.11 -9.29
C SER A 358 -19.45 1.84 -9.31
N LEU A 359 -19.12 1.28 -8.13
CA LEU A 359 -18.16 0.20 -7.92
C LEU A 359 -16.72 0.56 -8.34
N ASP A 360 -16.42 1.86 -8.54
CA ASP A 360 -15.06 2.31 -8.77
C ASP A 360 -14.20 2.10 -7.52
N VAL A 361 -12.99 1.58 -7.73
CA VAL A 361 -12.01 1.34 -6.67
C VAL A 361 -10.78 2.21 -6.92
N MET A 362 -10.35 2.93 -5.88
CA MET A 362 -9.14 3.75 -5.89
C MET A 362 -8.26 3.41 -4.70
N ALA A 363 -6.95 3.23 -4.95
CA ALA A 363 -5.96 3.16 -3.88
C ALA A 363 -5.40 4.56 -3.61
N GLU A 364 -5.43 5.00 -2.35
CA GLU A 364 -4.89 6.30 -1.98
C GLU A 364 -3.97 6.26 -0.74
N PRO A 365 -2.77 6.86 -0.83
CA PRO A 365 -1.82 6.89 0.28
C PRO A 365 -2.36 7.69 1.46
N VAL A 366 -2.18 7.15 2.67
CA VAL A 366 -2.56 7.81 3.91
C VAL A 366 -1.32 8.40 4.58
N GLN A 367 -1.08 9.68 4.34
CA GLN A 367 0.00 10.39 5.03
C GLN A 367 -0.35 10.62 6.51
N PRO A 368 0.62 10.51 7.44
CA PRO A 368 0.42 10.83 8.84
C PRO A 368 -0.25 12.20 8.99
N HIS A 369 -1.33 12.24 9.76
CA HIS A 369 -2.04 13.49 10.01
C HIS A 369 -1.41 14.15 11.25
N PRO A 370 -1.01 15.44 11.20
CA PRO A 370 -0.28 16.10 12.30
C PRO A 370 -1.07 16.20 13.61
N ARG A 371 -2.40 16.13 13.53
CA ARG A 371 -3.32 16.08 14.69
C ARG A 371 -3.63 14.66 15.20
N CYS A 372 -3.07 13.61 14.59
CA CYS A 372 -3.28 12.23 15.05
C CYS A 372 -2.38 11.95 16.26
N ALA A 373 -2.97 11.77 17.44
CA ALA A 373 -2.20 11.56 18.67
C ALA A 373 -1.26 10.35 18.59
N ARG A 374 -1.73 9.22 18.04
CA ARG A 374 -0.93 8.00 17.86
C ARG A 374 0.26 8.23 16.93
N CYS A 375 0.01 8.71 15.71
CA CYS A 375 1.07 8.85 14.72
C CYS A 375 2.04 9.98 15.08
N ALA A 376 1.56 11.09 15.65
CA ALA A 376 2.43 12.16 16.12
C ALA A 376 3.39 11.69 17.23
N ALA A 377 2.95 10.76 18.11
CA ALA A 377 3.82 10.17 19.13
C ALA A 377 4.88 9.22 18.54
N LEU A 378 4.59 8.58 17.41
CA LEU A 378 5.57 7.77 16.66
C LEU A 378 6.57 8.66 15.92
N ASP A 379 6.07 9.71 15.25
CA ASP A 379 6.88 10.68 14.49
C ASP A 379 7.81 11.51 15.39
N ALA A 380 7.38 11.84 16.62
CA ALA A 380 8.20 12.59 17.59
C ALA A 380 9.49 11.87 18.01
N ARG A 381 9.68 10.60 17.60
CA ARG A 381 10.93 9.85 17.77
C ARG A 381 11.99 10.24 16.73
N GLU A 382 11.62 10.90 15.63
CA GLU A 382 12.58 11.40 14.66
C GLU A 382 13.32 12.64 15.21
N PRO A 383 14.65 12.72 15.03
CA PRO A 383 15.41 13.88 15.46
C PRO A 383 14.96 15.13 14.70
N ALA A 384 14.88 16.25 15.42
CA ALA A 384 14.55 17.53 14.82
C ALA A 384 15.55 17.85 13.68
N PRO A 385 15.08 18.39 12.54
CA PRO A 385 15.96 18.71 11.43
C PRO A 385 17.04 19.70 11.87
N ALA A 386 18.29 19.42 11.45
CA ALA A 386 19.42 20.31 11.72
C ALA A 386 19.16 21.69 11.07
N LEU A 387 19.55 22.76 11.77
CA LEU A 387 19.48 24.10 11.20
C LEU A 387 20.41 24.17 9.98
N PRO A 388 19.97 24.79 8.87
CA PRO A 388 20.82 24.91 7.70
C PRO A 388 22.05 25.76 8.01
N ASP A 389 23.19 25.37 7.44
CA ASP A 389 24.45 26.11 7.58
C ASP A 389 24.35 27.50 6.97
N SER A 390 23.73 27.59 5.78
CA SER A 390 23.51 28.82 5.04
C SER A 390 22.04 29.18 4.90
N LEU A 391 21.76 30.49 4.87
CA LEU A 391 20.45 31.04 4.56
C LEU A 391 20.21 30.95 3.05
N ALA A 392 19.50 29.92 2.60
CA ALA A 392 18.99 29.84 1.24
C ALA A 392 17.47 30.01 1.28
N LEU A 393 16.95 30.99 0.54
CA LEU A 393 15.52 31.08 0.32
C LEU A 393 15.15 30.06 -0.77
N PRO A 394 14.17 29.16 -0.53
CA PRO A 394 13.66 28.31 -1.58
C PRO A 394 13.01 29.20 -2.65
N VAL A 395 13.52 29.11 -3.88
CA VAL A 395 12.93 29.77 -5.03
C VAL A 395 12.27 28.70 -5.87
N THR A 396 10.95 28.75 -6.05
CA THR A 396 10.30 27.96 -7.10
C THR A 396 10.74 28.56 -8.44
N PRO A 397 11.58 27.88 -9.25
CA PRO A 397 12.11 28.47 -10.46
C PRO A 397 10.98 28.69 -11.46
N THR A 398 10.92 29.88 -12.05
CA THR A 398 10.26 30.05 -13.34
C THR A 398 11.25 29.56 -14.37
N VAL A 399 10.96 28.43 -15.01
CA VAL A 399 11.84 27.87 -16.02
C VAL A 399 11.61 28.57 -17.37
N GLU A 400 12.68 28.96 -18.04
CA GLU A 400 12.62 29.62 -19.35
C GLU A 400 12.82 28.63 -20.51
N THR A 401 13.42 27.47 -20.23
CA THR A 401 13.76 26.47 -21.25
C THR A 401 12.90 25.21 -21.15
N ALA A 402 12.70 24.54 -22.29
CA ALA A 402 11.96 23.28 -22.33
C ALA A 402 12.62 22.15 -21.51
N ARG A 403 13.95 22.13 -21.42
CA ARG A 403 14.70 21.12 -20.66
C ARG A 403 14.53 21.29 -19.15
N ASP A 404 14.50 22.53 -18.66
CA ASP A 404 14.24 22.81 -17.25
C ASP A 404 12.76 22.56 -16.88
N ALA A 405 11.86 22.69 -17.86
CA ALA A 405 10.44 22.34 -17.70
C ALA A 405 10.21 20.83 -17.49
N GLU A 406 11.05 19.95 -18.05
CA GLU A 406 10.97 18.51 -17.80
C GLU A 406 11.24 18.17 -16.33
N ALA A 407 12.29 18.75 -15.74
CA ALA A 407 12.61 18.55 -14.32
C ALA A 407 11.52 19.11 -13.39
N LEU A 408 10.93 20.25 -13.75
CA LEU A 408 9.79 20.85 -13.03
C LEU A 408 8.55 19.95 -13.08
N VAL A 409 8.27 19.34 -14.23
CA VAL A 409 7.14 18.41 -14.38
C VAL A 409 7.38 17.13 -13.58
N GLU A 410 8.60 16.58 -13.61
CA GLU A 410 8.95 15.41 -12.80
C GLU A 410 8.78 15.69 -11.30
N GLU A 411 9.27 16.83 -10.83
CA GLU A 411 9.10 17.26 -9.45
C GLU A 411 7.62 17.47 -9.10
N LEU A 412 6.85 18.11 -9.97
CA LEU A 412 5.41 18.27 -9.80
C LEU A 412 4.70 16.92 -9.71
N ASN A 413 5.05 15.96 -10.57
CA ASN A 413 4.46 14.62 -10.57
C ASN A 413 4.79 13.89 -9.27
N ARG A 414 6.04 13.95 -8.81
CA ARG A 414 6.48 13.38 -7.54
C ARG A 414 5.67 13.93 -6.36
N VAL A 415 5.57 15.26 -6.23
CA VAL A 415 4.84 15.92 -5.13
C VAL A 415 3.33 15.69 -5.25
N SER A 416 2.75 15.81 -6.44
CA SER A 416 1.31 15.60 -6.66
C SER A 416 0.89 14.17 -6.36
N THR A 417 1.72 13.20 -6.76
CA THR A 417 1.49 11.78 -6.49
C THR A 417 1.48 11.50 -5.00
N ALA A 418 2.28 12.21 -4.19
CA ALA A 418 2.29 12.02 -2.74
C ALA A 418 1.17 12.76 -2.00
N LEU A 419 0.76 13.95 -2.46
CA LEU A 419 -0.02 14.88 -1.64
C LEU A 419 -1.43 15.20 -2.17
N VAL A 420 -1.69 15.00 -3.46
CA VAL A 420 -2.95 15.41 -4.10
C VAL A 420 -3.83 14.20 -4.34
N ARG A 421 -4.87 14.02 -3.52
CA ARG A 421 -5.83 12.93 -3.64
C ARG A 421 -7.23 13.36 -3.18
N PRO A 422 -8.31 12.93 -3.86
CA PRO A 422 -9.66 13.37 -3.55
C PRO A 422 -10.17 12.97 -2.17
N TYR A 423 -9.70 11.85 -1.58
CA TYR A 423 -10.19 11.37 -0.30
C TYR A 423 -9.20 11.60 0.85
N THR A 424 -7.97 11.12 0.70
CA THR A 424 -6.96 11.06 1.77
C THR A 424 -5.82 12.06 1.60
N GLY A 425 -5.85 12.84 0.52
CA GLY A 425 -4.81 13.81 0.20
C GLY A 425 -4.69 14.93 1.23
N ILE A 426 -3.49 15.53 1.31
CA ILE A 426 -3.33 16.83 1.97
C ILE A 426 -4.05 17.90 1.17
N PHE A 427 -3.94 17.78 -0.14
CA PHE A 427 -4.65 18.58 -1.12
C PHE A 427 -5.63 17.66 -1.86
N ARG A 428 -6.82 18.19 -2.16
CA ARG A 428 -7.90 17.37 -2.70
C ARG A 428 -7.77 17.15 -4.20
N ARG A 429 -7.63 18.25 -4.95
CA ARG A 429 -7.55 18.26 -6.40
C ARG A 429 -7.04 19.60 -6.91
N TYR A 430 -6.57 19.60 -8.14
CA TYR A 430 -6.48 20.81 -8.95
C TYR A 430 -7.88 21.22 -9.42
N ASP A 431 -8.12 22.52 -9.45
CA ASP A 431 -9.38 23.16 -9.83
C ASP A 431 -9.06 24.28 -10.84
N ASP A 432 -8.30 23.91 -11.88
CA ASP A 432 -7.70 24.81 -12.87
C ASP A 432 -8.08 24.51 -14.33
N GLU A 433 -8.92 23.51 -14.58
CA GLU A 433 -9.38 23.11 -15.92
C GLU A 433 -10.17 24.21 -16.63
N GLU A 434 -11.02 24.94 -15.89
CA GLU A 434 -11.85 26.02 -16.43
C GLU A 434 -11.12 27.37 -16.53
N LEU A 435 -9.88 27.47 -16.01
CA LEU A 435 -9.16 28.74 -15.96
C LEU A 435 -8.51 29.04 -17.32
N THR A 436 -8.69 30.28 -17.80
CA THR A 436 -8.02 30.75 -19.02
C THR A 436 -6.51 30.83 -18.79
N GLN A 437 -5.73 30.12 -19.61
CA GLN A 437 -4.27 29.95 -19.47
C GLN A 437 -3.46 30.98 -20.28
N THR A 438 -4.04 32.16 -20.52
CA THR A 438 -3.46 33.26 -21.31
C THR A 438 -3.87 34.61 -20.68
N PRO A 439 -2.94 35.57 -20.51
CA PRO A 439 -1.50 35.52 -20.80
C PRO A 439 -0.67 34.79 -19.73
N LEU A 440 -1.24 34.52 -18.56
CA LEU A 440 -0.60 33.82 -17.46
C LEU A 440 -1.08 32.38 -17.37
N LYS A 441 -0.21 31.49 -16.88
CA LYS A 441 -0.60 30.15 -16.47
C LYS A 441 -1.11 30.22 -15.05
N LEU A 442 -2.34 29.77 -14.84
CA LEU A 442 -3.04 29.87 -13.56
C LEU A 442 -3.32 28.46 -13.05
N SER A 443 -3.06 28.25 -11.77
CA SER A 443 -3.50 27.04 -11.08
C SER A 443 -4.21 27.38 -9.79
N ARG A 444 -5.09 26.47 -9.38
CA ARG A 444 -5.85 26.54 -8.15
C ARG A 444 -5.89 25.14 -7.55
N VAL A 445 -5.56 25.03 -6.27
CA VAL A 445 -5.61 23.76 -5.53
C VAL A 445 -6.59 23.88 -4.36
N GLU A 446 -7.39 22.84 -4.15
CA GLU A 446 -8.31 22.75 -3.01
C GLU A 446 -7.59 22.13 -1.80
N VAL A 447 -7.64 22.81 -0.65
CA VAL A 447 -7.06 22.37 0.62
C VAL A 447 -8.10 22.40 1.74
N ALA A 448 -8.15 21.34 2.54
CA ALA A 448 -8.97 21.27 3.74
C ALA A 448 -8.18 21.79 4.95
N LEU A 449 -8.74 22.79 5.65
CA LEU A 449 -8.10 23.43 6.81
C LEU A 449 -8.70 22.99 8.16
N GLY A 450 -9.50 21.92 8.15
CA GLY A 450 -10.19 21.38 9.32
C GLY A 450 -11.54 22.06 9.62
N GLY A 451 -12.36 21.41 10.45
CA GLY A 451 -13.68 21.93 10.86
C GLY A 451 -14.66 22.17 9.70
N GLY A 452 -14.55 21.37 8.62
CA GLY A 452 -15.35 21.56 7.41
C GLY A 452 -14.91 22.72 6.51
N VAL A 453 -13.91 23.52 6.92
CA VAL A 453 -13.42 24.66 6.13
C VAL A 453 -12.51 24.18 5.00
N ARG A 454 -12.86 24.58 3.77
CA ARG A 454 -12.03 24.36 2.59
C ARG A 454 -11.66 25.69 1.96
N ARG A 455 -10.44 25.77 1.43
CA ARG A 455 -9.97 26.92 0.67
C ARG A 455 -9.47 26.49 -0.69
N ARG A 456 -9.59 27.40 -1.63
CA ARG A 456 -8.95 27.34 -2.94
C ARG A 456 -7.77 28.29 -2.92
N ILE A 457 -6.56 27.75 -3.09
CA ILE A 457 -5.33 28.53 -3.12
C ILE A 457 -4.90 28.63 -4.57
N ALA A 458 -4.82 29.85 -5.09
CA ALA A 458 -4.44 30.13 -6.46
C ALA A 458 -3.00 30.62 -6.54
N ALA A 459 -2.29 30.21 -7.58
CA ALA A 459 -0.99 30.74 -7.94
C ALA A 459 -0.87 30.84 -9.47
N PHE A 460 0.16 31.55 -9.92
CA PHE A 460 0.39 31.76 -11.33
C PHE A 460 1.86 31.57 -11.69
N ASP A 461 2.10 31.35 -12.98
CA ASP A 461 3.41 31.33 -13.58
C ASP A 461 3.35 32.00 -14.96
N VAL A 462 4.43 32.66 -15.35
CA VAL A 462 4.49 33.42 -16.60
C VAL A 462 4.68 32.53 -17.83
N HIS A 463 5.16 31.30 -17.67
CA HIS A 463 5.53 30.41 -18.77
C HIS A 463 4.82 29.06 -18.73
N HIS A 464 4.72 28.42 -17.55
CA HIS A 464 4.34 27.00 -17.47
C HIS A 464 3.27 26.70 -16.42
N LEU A 465 2.24 25.93 -16.81
CA LEU A 465 1.21 25.46 -15.89
C LEU A 465 1.79 24.61 -14.75
N ALA A 466 2.85 23.84 -15.02
CA ALA A 466 3.55 23.08 -13.99
C ALA A 466 4.13 23.98 -12.88
N GLY A 467 4.68 25.14 -13.26
CA GLY A 467 5.15 26.15 -12.31
C GLY A 467 4.02 26.73 -11.48
N ALA A 468 2.89 27.05 -12.12
CA ALA A 468 1.72 27.57 -11.42
C ALA A 468 1.16 26.54 -10.41
N ARG A 469 1.07 25.26 -10.79
CA ARG A 469 0.64 24.17 -9.92
C ARG A 469 1.59 23.98 -8.73
N LEU A 470 2.90 23.94 -8.96
CA LEU A 470 3.87 23.77 -7.89
C LEU A 470 3.85 24.95 -6.90
N ARG A 471 3.74 26.19 -7.40
CA ARG A 471 3.56 27.38 -6.54
C ARG A 471 2.27 27.32 -5.73
N ALA A 472 1.18 26.85 -6.34
CA ALA A 472 -0.10 26.68 -5.64
C ALA A 472 0.01 25.64 -4.52
N LEU A 473 0.71 24.53 -4.75
CA LEU A 473 0.97 23.51 -3.74
C LEU A 473 1.79 24.07 -2.56
N TYR A 474 2.86 24.83 -2.82
CA TYR A 474 3.66 25.45 -1.74
C TYR A 474 2.83 26.45 -0.91
N ALA A 475 2.08 27.33 -1.57
CA ALA A 475 1.20 28.27 -0.87
C ALA A 475 0.09 27.54 -0.07
N ALA A 476 -0.43 26.44 -0.60
CA ALA A 476 -1.40 25.61 0.11
C ALA A 476 -0.78 24.87 1.29
N ALA A 477 0.49 24.44 1.19
CA ALA A 477 1.23 23.84 2.28
C ALA A 477 1.44 24.83 3.44
N GLU A 478 1.79 26.09 3.14
CA GLU A 478 1.88 27.16 4.14
C GLU A 478 0.56 27.34 4.89
N ALA A 479 -0.56 27.47 4.15
CA ALA A 479 -1.89 27.58 4.74
C ALA A 479 -2.26 26.32 5.56
N TYR A 480 -1.90 25.13 5.09
CA TYR A 480 -2.14 23.87 5.82
C TYR A 480 -1.36 23.84 7.14
N VAL A 481 -0.07 24.17 7.10
CA VAL A 481 0.80 24.26 8.29
C VAL A 481 0.27 25.31 9.27
N GLU A 482 -0.34 26.37 8.75
CA GLU A 482 -0.83 27.46 9.56
C GLU A 482 -2.10 27.13 10.36
N HIS A 483 -3.00 26.38 9.73
CA HIS A 483 -4.33 26.10 10.27
C HIS A 483 -4.49 24.68 10.85
N VAL A 484 -3.71 23.70 10.39
CA VAL A 484 -3.94 22.28 10.69
C VAL A 484 -2.86 21.69 11.57
N VAL A 485 -1.60 22.07 11.40
CA VAL A 485 -0.48 21.52 12.17
C VAL A 485 -0.47 22.15 13.57
N PRO A 486 -0.57 21.37 14.65
CA PRO A 486 -0.45 21.90 16.01
C PRO A 486 0.90 22.57 16.24
N LEU A 487 0.90 23.72 16.92
CA LEU A 487 2.13 24.32 17.43
C LEU A 487 2.59 23.55 18.66
N THR A 488 3.67 22.78 18.51
CA THR A 488 4.38 22.13 19.62
C THR A 488 5.37 23.10 20.28
N GLY A 489 5.59 22.95 21.59
CA GLY A 489 6.60 23.75 22.32
C GLY A 489 6.12 25.10 22.87
N ALA A 490 4.82 25.22 23.21
CA ALA A 490 4.31 26.37 23.95
C ALA A 490 4.76 26.35 25.43
N VAL A 491 6.04 26.63 25.68
CA VAL A 491 6.63 26.62 27.03
C VAL A 491 6.59 28.04 27.60
N GLN A 492 5.90 28.23 28.72
CA GLN A 492 5.78 29.54 29.38
C GLN A 492 7.06 29.94 30.16
N ASP A 493 7.85 28.97 30.63
CA ASP A 493 8.90 29.20 31.65
C ASP A 493 10.34 28.87 31.24
N ASP A 494 10.64 28.76 29.93
CA ASP A 494 12.03 28.56 29.47
C ASP A 494 12.83 29.88 29.62
N PRO A 495 14.03 29.92 30.26
CA PRO A 495 14.87 31.12 30.44
C PRO A 495 15.52 31.64 29.14
N VAL A 496 14.88 31.40 28.00
CA VAL A 496 15.33 31.82 26.67
C VAL A 496 14.89 33.26 26.42
N ARG A 497 15.75 34.06 25.78
CA ARG A 497 15.46 35.44 25.38
C ARG A 497 14.14 35.53 24.62
N ALA A 498 13.25 36.44 25.02
CA ALA A 498 11.98 36.68 24.35
C ALA A 498 12.00 37.92 23.44
N LEU A 499 11.45 37.79 22.24
CA LEU A 499 11.15 38.90 21.33
C LEU A 499 9.69 39.31 21.54
N HIS A 500 9.48 40.36 22.34
CA HIS A 500 8.15 40.91 22.55
C HIS A 500 7.58 41.56 21.28
N PRO A 501 6.24 41.70 21.16
CA PRO A 501 5.62 42.29 19.97
C PRO A 501 6.21 43.65 19.54
N ALA A 502 6.66 44.47 20.50
CA ALA A 502 7.33 45.76 20.21
C ALA A 502 8.67 45.63 19.46
N ALA A 503 9.28 44.45 19.44
CA ALA A 503 10.51 44.17 18.70
C ALA A 503 10.25 43.63 17.28
N LEU A 504 8.98 43.41 16.90
CA LEU A 504 8.60 42.90 15.58
C LEU A 504 8.22 44.05 14.64
N THR A 505 8.58 43.92 13.37
CA THR A 505 8.32 44.93 12.33
C THR A 505 6.82 45.02 11.97
N THR A 506 6.07 43.95 12.16
CA THR A 506 4.65 43.86 11.86
C THR A 506 3.87 43.45 13.11
N GLY A 507 2.65 43.98 13.24
CA GLY A 507 1.76 43.67 14.36
C GLY A 507 0.30 43.89 13.99
N GLY A 508 -0.61 43.18 14.67
CA GLY A 508 -2.05 43.26 14.41
C GLY A 508 -2.71 44.58 14.83
N GLY A 509 -1.99 45.47 15.51
CA GLY A 509 -2.46 46.80 15.90
C GLY A 509 -3.53 46.83 17.00
N THR A 510 -3.88 45.68 17.59
CA THR A 510 -4.96 45.55 18.58
C THR A 510 -4.55 45.96 20.01
N GLY A 511 -3.25 46.08 20.29
CA GLY A 511 -2.72 46.32 21.63
C GLY A 511 -2.80 45.09 22.57
N ALA A 512 -3.32 43.95 22.10
CA ALA A 512 -3.40 42.72 22.87
C ALA A 512 -2.01 42.11 23.11
N GLY A 513 -1.79 41.59 24.32
CA GLY A 513 -0.57 40.84 24.66
C GLY A 513 -0.60 39.41 24.11
N PRO A 514 0.57 38.77 23.89
CA PRO A 514 0.63 37.38 23.46
C PRO A 514 0.03 36.42 24.48
N THR A 515 -0.86 35.53 24.05
CA THR A 515 -1.46 34.47 24.89
C THR A 515 -0.64 33.18 24.90
N ALA A 516 0.21 32.98 23.89
CA ALA A 516 1.09 31.85 23.75
C ALA A 516 2.43 32.27 23.14
N TRP A 517 3.48 31.54 23.51
CA TRP A 517 4.86 31.75 23.08
C TRP A 517 5.41 30.44 22.54
N VAL A 518 6.29 30.51 21.56
CA VAL A 518 6.95 29.35 20.96
C VAL A 518 8.45 29.62 20.82
N THR A 519 9.26 28.58 20.94
CA THR A 519 10.70 28.68 20.72
C THR A 519 10.98 28.58 19.23
N ALA A 520 11.66 29.59 18.68
CA ALA A 520 12.20 29.61 17.34
C ALA A 520 13.74 29.59 17.40
N ALA A 521 14.39 29.23 16.30
CA ALA A 521 15.85 29.32 16.19
C ALA A 521 16.23 30.58 15.40
N SER A 522 17.16 31.37 15.95
CA SER A 522 17.76 32.46 15.19
C SER A 522 18.66 31.89 14.10
N LEU A 523 18.38 32.18 12.82
CA LEU A 523 19.24 31.70 11.74
C LEU A 523 20.61 32.40 11.69
N ILE A 524 20.76 33.53 12.39
CA ILE A 524 22.00 34.31 12.52
C ILE A 524 22.85 33.79 13.67
N THR A 525 22.29 33.74 14.88
CA THR A 525 23.04 33.35 16.09
C THR A 525 23.00 31.86 16.37
N LYS A 526 22.08 31.12 15.71
CA LYS A 526 21.74 29.71 15.98
C LYS A 526 21.17 29.47 17.39
N GLU A 527 21.03 30.51 18.20
CA GLU A 527 20.46 30.44 19.54
C GLU A 527 18.92 30.35 19.49
N PRO A 528 18.31 29.65 20.45
CA PRO A 528 16.87 29.67 20.61
C PRO A 528 16.39 31.06 21.05
N VAL A 529 15.20 31.45 20.58
CA VAL A 529 14.54 32.70 20.93
C VAL A 529 13.04 32.46 21.05
N ARG A 530 12.41 33.04 22.07
CA ARG A 530 10.96 32.95 22.25
C ARG A 530 10.27 34.02 21.43
N VAL A 531 9.28 33.64 20.64
CA VAL A 531 8.45 34.55 19.85
C VAL A 531 6.97 34.32 20.15
N PRO A 532 6.09 35.34 20.00
CA PRO A 532 4.65 35.14 20.10
C PRO A 532 4.18 34.07 19.11
N ALA A 533 3.36 33.12 19.55
CA ALA A 533 2.79 32.10 18.68
C ALA A 533 2.00 32.72 17.51
N ALA A 534 1.30 33.83 17.78
CA ALA A 534 0.59 34.64 16.79
C ALA A 534 1.49 35.24 15.71
N ALA A 535 2.78 35.48 15.99
CA ALA A 535 3.74 35.96 14.99
C ALA A 535 4.23 34.83 14.07
N LEU A 536 4.27 33.58 14.56
CA LEU A 536 4.64 32.41 13.77
C LEU A 536 3.47 31.86 12.93
N ARG A 537 2.24 32.09 13.38
CA ARG A 537 0.99 31.64 12.74
C ARG A 537 -0.04 32.79 12.66
N PRO A 538 0.19 33.82 11.83
CA PRO A 538 -0.66 35.02 11.76
C PRO A 538 -2.15 34.79 11.46
N PHE A 539 -2.50 33.73 10.75
CA PHE A 539 -3.87 33.34 10.42
C PHE A 539 -4.36 32.13 11.24
N GLY A 540 -3.51 31.63 12.14
CA GLY A 540 -3.80 30.53 13.06
C GLY A 540 -4.67 30.95 14.26
N PRO A 541 -5.05 30.00 15.13
CA PRO A 541 -5.95 30.24 16.26
C PRO A 541 -5.40 31.19 17.32
N HIS A 542 -4.07 31.38 17.40
CA HIS A 542 -3.44 32.25 18.39
C HIS A 542 -3.50 33.75 18.04
N ASN A 543 -3.98 34.10 16.84
CA ASN A 543 -4.15 35.49 16.39
C ASN A 543 -5.63 35.83 16.11
N ARG A 544 -6.57 35.08 16.71
CA ARG A 544 -8.02 35.30 16.59
C ARG A 544 -8.58 36.15 17.71
#